data_AF-A0A1W1Z8L0-F1
#
_entry.id   AF-A0A1W1Z8L0-F1
#
_cell.length_a   1.000
_cell.length_b   1.000
_cell.length_c   1.000
_cell.angle_alpha   90.00
_cell.angle_beta   90.00
_cell.angle_gamma   90.00
#
_symmetry.space_group_name_H-M   'P 1'
#
loop_
_entity.id
_entity.type
_entity.pdbx_description
1 polymer ?
#
loop_
_entity_poly.entity_id
_entity_poly.type
_entity_poly.pdbx_seq_one_letter_code
_entity_poly.pdbx_strand_id
1 'polypeptide(L)'
;MKTNHFNGSVAVVLLAAATVFCSCKRELANLKSDTPLAEGGKLAKLLTGSTSSLATVGSSYTIPADTITDHGNAATTGSIAWYLATYSGGSVAQPNTFYLQKGSTYMCKRRLFIPANARISQTGTGTQALVKIDAASYNDAGSNHEFIRMSSNSILLHFNIDLKWMPTNGIFIPTGADGAQLINITVQNGKRIPGGTSTLIYIVANNVTVTRCQLRRAGCDATEENTVQGGQMISVYGQDIEISHNNMAVSAQAGIGIQASAKNITINKDTIYDTGRAAATQDAITSYHVGTGTTNRNIVITNCLIYNNRNHGIHVSGYGYTIMWNKVYNAGYSGPTGGYTGSHMGANIWLGDYKTPLDCSGNSTITNNEIGCSLGGGYVFKVTNYHSASTTIQTGNICNNNKLISGTCN
;
A
#
# COMPACT_ATOMS: atom_id res chain seq x y z
N MET A 1 36.20 37.25 -53.90
CA MET A 1 36.49 35.83 -53.65
C MET A 1 36.09 35.52 -52.21
N LYS A 2 35.20 34.53 -52.00
CA LYS A 2 35.05 33.64 -50.80
C LYS A 2 35.02 34.34 -49.41
N THR A 3 34.08 34.10 -48.49
CA THR A 3 33.28 32.90 -48.18
C THR A 3 32.21 33.28 -47.15
N ASN A 4 31.03 32.68 -47.27
CA ASN A 4 29.96 32.71 -46.27
C ASN A 4 30.40 32.04 -44.96
N HIS A 5 30.09 32.65 -43.82
CA HIS A 5 29.89 31.91 -42.57
C HIS A 5 28.66 32.45 -41.84
N PHE A 6 27.57 31.71 -41.98
CA PHE A 6 26.40 31.75 -41.11
C PHE A 6 26.82 31.29 -39.72
N ASN A 7 26.67 32.14 -38.70
CA ASN A 7 26.81 31.75 -37.30
C ASN A 7 25.57 30.95 -36.88
N GLY A 8 25.69 29.62 -36.90
CA GLY A 8 24.76 28.70 -36.27
C GLY A 8 24.90 28.77 -34.75
N SER A 9 23.93 29.39 -34.08
CA SER A 9 23.85 29.40 -32.61
C SER A 9 22.40 29.35 -32.14
N VAL A 10 21.64 28.36 -32.61
CA VAL A 10 20.32 28.00 -32.02
C VAL A 10 20.12 26.47 -31.90
N ALA A 11 21.04 25.63 -32.39
CA ALA A 11 20.79 24.18 -32.52
C ALA A 11 21.35 23.28 -31.39
N VAL A 12 21.79 23.82 -30.24
CA VAL A 12 22.39 22.99 -29.16
C VAL A 12 21.49 22.79 -27.94
N VAL A 13 20.33 23.45 -27.85
CA VAL A 13 19.42 23.30 -26.69
C VAL A 13 18.30 22.25 -26.92
N LEU A 14 18.10 21.78 -28.16
CA LEU A 14 17.05 20.78 -28.47
C LEU A 14 17.54 19.32 -28.58
N LEU A 15 18.84 19.05 -28.53
CA LEU A 15 19.36 17.66 -28.61
C LEU A 15 19.51 16.96 -27.25
N ALA A 16 19.38 17.67 -26.12
CA ALA A 16 19.40 17.07 -24.78
C ALA A 16 18.01 16.62 -24.26
N ALA A 17 16.94 17.00 -24.97
CA ALA A 17 15.57 16.55 -24.65
C ALA A 17 15.14 15.29 -25.41
N ALA A 18 15.91 14.87 -26.43
CA ALA A 18 15.56 13.75 -27.32
C ALA A 18 16.26 12.42 -26.96
N THR A 19 17.26 12.42 -26.07
CA THR A 19 18.01 11.21 -25.67
C THR A 19 17.47 10.50 -24.42
N VAL A 20 16.38 10.98 -23.81
CA VAL A 20 15.63 10.25 -22.75
C VAL A 20 14.47 9.42 -23.32
N PHE A 21 14.33 9.36 -24.64
CA PHE A 21 13.31 8.57 -25.35
C PHE A 21 13.89 7.35 -26.08
N CYS A 22 14.79 6.56 -25.47
CA CYS A 22 15.03 5.20 -25.96
C CYS A 22 15.78 4.30 -24.96
N SER A 23 15.04 3.67 -24.04
CA SER A 23 15.37 2.32 -23.51
C SER A 23 14.20 1.65 -22.73
N CYS A 24 12.97 2.15 -22.80
CA CYS A 24 11.80 1.52 -22.15
C CYS A 24 10.95 0.68 -23.12
N LYS A 25 11.56 0.04 -24.12
CA LYS A 25 10.89 -0.93 -25.01
C LYS A 25 11.57 -2.29 -24.95
N ARG A 26 11.21 -3.06 -23.91
CA ARG A 26 11.31 -4.52 -23.67
C ARG A 26 11.36 -4.68 -22.13
N GLU A 27 10.47 -5.32 -21.40
CA GLU A 27 9.52 -6.41 -21.68
C GLU A 27 8.23 -6.18 -20.87
N LEU A 28 7.12 -5.87 -21.53
CA LEU A 28 5.77 -5.96 -20.95
C LEU A 28 5.01 -7.20 -21.48
N ALA A 29 5.73 -8.09 -22.17
CA ALA A 29 5.22 -9.29 -22.81
C ALA A 29 5.88 -10.53 -22.20
N ASN A 30 5.62 -10.78 -20.91
CA ASN A 30 5.69 -12.11 -20.28
C ASN A 30 5.05 -12.15 -18.88
N LEU A 31 3.97 -11.38 -18.65
CA LEU A 31 2.99 -11.75 -17.63
C LEU A 31 2.14 -12.89 -18.22
N LYS A 32 2.75 -14.06 -18.42
CA LYS A 32 1.96 -15.28 -18.50
C LYS A 32 1.24 -15.39 -17.17
N SER A 33 -0.07 -15.60 -17.24
CA SER A 33 -0.91 -15.95 -16.11
C SER A 33 -0.20 -17.00 -15.26
N ASP A 34 0.28 -16.62 -14.09
CA ASP A 34 0.86 -17.58 -13.16
C ASP A 34 -0.21 -18.61 -12.82
N THR A 35 0.04 -19.83 -13.30
CA THR A 35 -0.60 -21.07 -12.87
C THR A 35 -0.67 -21.12 -11.34
N PRO A 36 -1.75 -21.66 -10.75
CA PRO A 36 -1.90 -21.73 -9.31
C PRO A 36 -0.94 -22.80 -8.79
N LEU A 37 0.20 -22.39 -8.26
CA LEU A 37 1.11 -23.32 -7.59
C LEU A 37 1.28 -22.94 -6.13
N ALA A 38 1.00 -23.95 -5.32
CA ALA A 38 1.01 -23.96 -3.87
C ALA A 38 2.40 -23.64 -3.34
N GLU A 39 2.52 -22.76 -2.35
CA GLU A 39 3.70 -22.69 -1.48
C GLU A 39 3.44 -21.83 -0.22
N GLY A 40 3.56 -22.46 0.95
CA GLY A 40 4.27 -21.94 2.13
C GLY A 40 3.69 -20.81 3.00
N GLY A 41 2.58 -20.15 2.64
CA GLY A 41 1.94 -19.12 3.49
C GLY A 41 0.59 -19.57 4.06
N LYS A 42 -0.01 -18.77 4.97
CA LYS A 42 -1.46 -18.87 5.31
C LYS A 42 -2.32 -18.95 4.03
N LEU A 43 -1.83 -18.39 2.93
CA LEU A 43 -2.35 -18.47 1.57
C LEU A 43 -2.58 -19.90 1.02
N ALA A 44 -1.71 -20.87 1.33
CA ALA A 44 -1.91 -22.27 0.91
C ALA A 44 -3.13 -22.89 1.61
N LYS A 45 -3.33 -22.57 2.89
CA LYS A 45 -4.50 -23.01 3.68
C LYS A 45 -5.81 -22.34 3.23
N LEU A 46 -5.72 -21.16 2.59
CA LEU A 46 -6.87 -20.39 2.11
C LEU A 46 -7.31 -20.77 0.68
N LEU A 47 -6.36 -21.20 -0.18
CA LEU A 47 -6.61 -21.48 -1.60
C LEU A 47 -6.66 -22.98 -1.95
N THR A 48 -5.88 -23.82 -1.26
CA THR A 48 -6.07 -25.28 -1.33
C THR A 48 -6.97 -25.65 -0.16
N GLY A 49 -8.21 -26.03 -0.44
CA GLY A 49 -9.08 -26.57 0.57
C GLY A 49 -8.36 -27.68 1.33
N SER A 50 -7.99 -27.41 2.59
CA SER A 50 -7.87 -28.45 3.59
C SER A 50 -9.26 -29.10 3.64
N THR A 51 -9.39 -30.29 3.08
CA THR A 51 -10.57 -31.15 3.11
C THR A 51 -10.85 -31.68 4.53
N SER A 52 -10.78 -30.82 5.53
CA SER A 52 -11.03 -31.14 6.93
C SER A 52 -11.77 -29.95 7.53
N SER A 53 -13.11 -30.02 7.38
CA SER A 53 -14.15 -29.03 7.66
C SER A 53 -14.06 -27.72 6.88
N LEU A 54 -14.60 -27.72 5.64
CA LEU A 54 -15.30 -26.54 5.13
C LEU A 54 -16.23 -26.09 6.26
N ALA A 55 -15.97 -24.91 6.83
CA ALA A 55 -16.94 -24.21 7.67
C ALA A 55 -18.26 -24.28 6.92
N THR A 56 -19.26 -24.96 7.48
CA THR A 56 -20.59 -25.06 6.86
C THR A 56 -21.01 -23.63 6.54
N VAL A 57 -21.19 -23.31 5.25
CA VAL A 57 -21.52 -21.94 4.86
C VAL A 57 -22.80 -21.56 5.62
N GLY A 58 -22.78 -20.39 6.29
CA GLY A 58 -23.98 -19.84 6.88
C GLY A 58 -25.00 -19.47 5.80
N SER A 59 -25.94 -18.60 6.13
CA SER A 59 -26.90 -18.13 5.14
C SER A 59 -26.23 -17.29 4.05
N SER A 60 -26.75 -17.37 2.83
CA SER A 60 -26.31 -16.58 1.69
C SER A 60 -27.42 -15.65 1.21
N TYR A 61 -27.08 -14.38 0.99
CA TYR A 61 -28.05 -13.34 0.62
C TYR A 61 -27.56 -12.59 -0.62
N THR A 62 -28.37 -12.52 -1.66
CA THR A 62 -28.08 -11.67 -2.83
C THR A 62 -28.67 -10.28 -2.60
N ILE A 63 -27.83 -9.25 -2.65
CA ILE A 63 -28.23 -7.86 -2.42
C ILE A 63 -28.65 -7.24 -3.76
N PRO A 64 -29.90 -6.79 -3.92
CA PRO A 64 -30.32 -6.08 -5.12
C PRO A 64 -29.56 -4.75 -5.25
N ALA A 65 -29.21 -4.37 -6.48
CA ALA A 65 -28.64 -3.05 -6.74
C ALA A 65 -29.71 -2.04 -7.20
N ASP A 66 -30.67 -2.50 -8.00
CA ASP A 66 -31.64 -1.64 -8.66
C ASP A 66 -32.58 -0.96 -7.66
N THR A 67 -32.99 0.27 -7.97
CA THR A 67 -33.96 1.11 -7.23
C THR A 67 -33.54 1.61 -5.84
N ILE A 68 -32.42 1.14 -5.28
CA ILE A 68 -31.92 1.60 -3.97
C ILE A 68 -30.97 2.78 -4.16
N THR A 69 -31.34 3.93 -3.61
CA THR A 69 -30.55 5.18 -3.76
C THR A 69 -29.46 5.35 -2.70
N ASP A 70 -29.48 4.55 -1.63
CA ASP A 70 -28.49 4.59 -0.57
C ASP A 70 -28.28 3.20 0.06
N HIS A 71 -27.22 2.52 -0.37
CA HIS A 71 -26.81 1.25 0.17
C HIS A 71 -26.17 1.33 1.57
N GLY A 72 -25.84 2.54 2.03
CA GLY A 72 -25.28 2.80 3.36
C GLY A 72 -26.32 2.96 4.47
N ASN A 73 -27.62 3.04 4.15
CA ASN A 73 -28.68 3.26 5.14
C ASN A 73 -29.36 1.96 5.57
N ALA A 74 -29.17 1.56 6.83
CA ALA A 74 -29.82 0.38 7.40
C ALA A 74 -31.34 0.48 7.51
N ALA A 75 -31.92 1.68 7.43
CA ALA A 75 -33.38 1.87 7.39
C ALA A 75 -33.98 1.68 5.97
N THR A 76 -33.14 1.62 4.93
CA THR A 76 -33.59 1.38 3.56
C THR A 76 -33.61 -0.12 3.28
N THR A 77 -34.78 -0.75 3.31
CA THR A 77 -34.95 -2.18 3.04
C THR A 77 -34.26 -2.58 1.73
N GLY A 78 -33.51 -3.69 1.78
CA GLY A 78 -32.77 -4.22 0.63
C GLY A 78 -31.38 -3.59 0.42
N SER A 79 -31.03 -2.52 1.14
CA SER A 79 -29.70 -1.90 1.08
C SER A 79 -28.61 -2.86 1.63
N ILE A 80 -27.33 -2.59 1.32
CA ILE A 80 -26.23 -3.39 1.90
C ILE A 80 -26.30 -3.30 3.42
N ALA A 81 -26.41 -2.08 3.95
CA ALA A 81 -26.48 -1.83 5.38
C ALA A 81 -27.69 -2.52 6.05
N TRP A 82 -28.84 -2.58 5.39
CA TRP A 82 -30.03 -3.27 5.90
C TRP A 82 -29.77 -4.77 6.00
N TYR A 83 -29.25 -5.41 4.95
CA TYR A 83 -28.91 -6.85 5.00
C TYR A 83 -27.92 -7.17 6.12
N LEU A 84 -26.87 -6.36 6.27
CA LEU A 84 -25.87 -6.54 7.31
C LEU A 84 -26.47 -6.37 8.72
N ALA A 85 -27.38 -5.40 8.92
CA ALA A 85 -28.03 -5.16 10.21
C ALA A 85 -29.10 -6.22 10.54
N THR A 86 -29.86 -6.68 9.54
CA THR A 86 -30.95 -7.66 9.73
C THR A 86 -30.42 -9.07 9.97
N TYR A 87 -29.40 -9.50 9.23
CA TYR A 87 -28.95 -10.90 9.26
C TYR A 87 -27.63 -11.12 10.00
N SER A 88 -26.88 -10.04 10.32
CA SER A 88 -25.56 -10.11 10.97
C SER A 88 -24.56 -10.99 10.19
N GLY A 89 -23.35 -11.17 10.71
CA GLY A 89 -22.32 -11.96 10.05
C GLY A 89 -22.34 -13.46 10.35
N GLY A 90 -23.26 -13.94 11.20
CA GLY A 90 -23.30 -15.34 11.62
C GLY A 90 -22.21 -15.67 12.64
N SER A 91 -21.68 -16.90 12.60
CA SER A 91 -20.63 -17.37 13.51
C SER A 91 -19.32 -17.66 12.78
N VAL A 92 -18.23 -17.85 13.52
CA VAL A 92 -16.93 -18.26 12.94
C VAL A 92 -17.06 -19.57 12.15
N ALA A 93 -17.83 -20.53 12.68
CA ALA A 93 -18.05 -21.83 12.05
C ALA A 93 -19.07 -21.79 10.91
N GLN A 94 -19.98 -20.81 10.92
CA GLN A 94 -21.05 -20.64 9.94
C GLN A 94 -21.24 -19.16 9.58
N PRO A 95 -20.31 -18.58 8.80
CA PRO A 95 -20.35 -17.18 8.43
C PRO A 95 -21.40 -16.93 7.35
N ASN A 96 -22.14 -15.83 7.50
CA ASN A 96 -23.09 -15.37 6.49
C ASN A 96 -22.37 -14.69 5.33
N THR A 97 -22.84 -14.95 4.11
CA THR A 97 -22.29 -14.35 2.88
C THR A 97 -23.31 -13.45 2.20
N PHE A 98 -22.88 -12.24 1.87
CA PHE A 98 -23.66 -11.20 1.23
C PHE A 98 -23.09 -10.95 -0.16
N TYR A 99 -23.88 -11.31 -1.17
CA TYR A 99 -23.49 -11.26 -2.56
C TYR A 99 -23.95 -9.98 -3.24
N LEU A 100 -23.01 -9.18 -3.71
CA LEU A 100 -23.22 -8.07 -4.64
C LEU A 100 -23.40 -8.61 -6.06
N GLN A 101 -24.34 -8.09 -6.81
CA GLN A 101 -24.55 -8.43 -8.21
C GLN A 101 -23.36 -7.94 -9.05
N LYS A 102 -22.71 -8.84 -9.79
CA LYS A 102 -21.59 -8.49 -10.68
C LYS A 102 -21.93 -7.33 -11.61
N GLY A 103 -20.96 -6.45 -11.85
CA GLY A 103 -21.09 -5.25 -12.69
C GLY A 103 -22.05 -4.18 -12.19
N SER A 104 -22.75 -4.41 -11.07
CA SER A 104 -23.71 -3.45 -10.53
C SER A 104 -23.02 -2.37 -9.71
N THR A 105 -23.66 -1.20 -9.59
CA THR A 105 -23.16 -0.08 -8.79
C THR A 105 -24.03 0.11 -7.55
N TYR A 106 -23.39 0.11 -6.39
CA TYR A 106 -23.97 0.31 -5.07
C TYR A 106 -23.54 1.67 -4.55
N MET A 107 -24.43 2.65 -4.66
CA MET A 107 -24.18 4.01 -4.17
C MET A 107 -24.43 4.10 -2.66
N CYS A 108 -23.50 4.66 -1.90
CA CYS A 108 -23.61 4.83 -0.45
C CYS A 108 -23.50 6.31 -0.06
N LYS A 109 -24.48 6.82 0.70
CA LYS A 109 -24.46 8.17 1.29
C LYS A 109 -23.97 8.17 2.74
N ARG A 110 -23.73 6.99 3.30
CA ARG A 110 -23.29 6.74 4.68
C ARG A 110 -22.26 5.64 4.72
N ARG A 111 -21.51 5.56 5.83
CA ARG A 111 -20.58 4.46 6.09
C ARG A 111 -21.27 3.09 6.13
N LEU A 112 -20.51 2.05 5.81
CA LEU A 112 -20.91 0.66 5.95
C LEU A 112 -20.23 0.05 7.18
N PHE A 113 -21.01 -0.62 8.03
CA PHE A 113 -20.49 -1.44 9.13
C PHE A 113 -20.57 -2.91 8.75
N ILE A 114 -19.41 -3.57 8.66
CA ILE A 114 -19.32 -4.99 8.37
C ILE A 114 -19.29 -5.73 9.72
N PRO A 115 -20.33 -6.51 10.07
CA PRO A 115 -20.38 -7.22 11.34
C PRO A 115 -19.38 -8.38 11.37
N ALA A 116 -19.09 -8.86 12.58
CA ALA A 116 -18.14 -9.96 12.77
C ALA A 116 -18.58 -11.20 12.00
N ASN A 117 -17.61 -11.92 11.43
CA ASN A 117 -17.80 -13.14 10.61
C ASN A 117 -18.51 -12.92 9.25
N ALA A 118 -18.99 -11.71 8.94
CA ALA A 118 -19.65 -11.46 7.66
C ALA A 118 -18.68 -11.54 6.48
N ARG A 119 -19.16 -12.06 5.36
CA ARG A 119 -18.44 -12.06 4.08
C ARG A 119 -19.21 -11.23 3.08
N ILE A 120 -18.57 -10.26 2.44
CA ILE A 120 -19.12 -9.55 1.29
C ILE A 120 -18.34 -9.97 0.06
N SER A 121 -19.05 -10.48 -0.94
CA SER A 121 -18.47 -10.91 -2.21
C SER A 121 -19.33 -10.48 -3.38
N GLN A 122 -18.81 -10.43 -4.60
CA GLN A 122 -19.69 -10.40 -5.77
C GLN A 122 -20.23 -11.80 -6.14
N THR A 123 -21.29 -11.84 -6.94
CA THR A 123 -21.81 -13.05 -7.58
C THR A 123 -20.98 -13.45 -8.81
N GLY A 124 -20.49 -14.70 -8.83
CA GLY A 124 -19.83 -15.28 -10.00
C GLY A 124 -18.55 -14.56 -10.46
N THR A 125 -18.14 -14.80 -11.70
CA THR A 125 -16.98 -14.18 -12.35
C THR A 125 -17.40 -13.10 -13.35
N GLY A 126 -16.52 -12.11 -13.58
CA GLY A 126 -16.76 -11.01 -14.52
C GLY A 126 -16.45 -9.64 -13.91
N THR A 127 -16.99 -8.58 -14.51
CA THR A 127 -16.81 -7.19 -14.06
C THR A 127 -17.17 -7.05 -12.58
N GLN A 128 -16.22 -6.54 -11.80
CA GLN A 128 -16.39 -6.36 -10.36
C GLN A 128 -17.57 -5.44 -10.04
N ALA A 129 -18.42 -5.85 -9.09
CA ALA A 129 -19.41 -4.95 -8.50
C ALA A 129 -18.71 -3.71 -7.92
N LEU A 130 -19.33 -2.54 -8.01
CA LEU A 130 -18.77 -1.27 -7.58
C LEU A 130 -19.55 -0.70 -6.39
N VAL A 131 -18.94 -0.68 -5.21
CA VAL A 131 -19.42 0.07 -4.05
C VAL A 131 -18.77 1.45 -4.07
N LYS A 132 -19.56 2.52 -4.12
CA LYS A 132 -19.01 3.87 -4.22
C LYS A 132 -19.72 4.86 -3.32
N ILE A 133 -18.97 5.88 -2.90
CA ILE A 133 -19.52 6.98 -2.11
C ILE A 133 -20.26 7.96 -3.02
N ASP A 134 -21.44 8.38 -2.60
CA ASP A 134 -22.09 9.59 -3.12
C ASP A 134 -21.46 10.82 -2.45
N ALA A 135 -20.37 11.32 -3.02
CA ALA A 135 -19.61 12.42 -2.43
C ALA A 135 -20.41 13.72 -2.26
N ALA A 136 -21.51 13.92 -3.01
CA ALA A 136 -22.35 15.11 -2.88
C ALA A 136 -23.27 15.05 -1.66
N SER A 137 -23.62 13.84 -1.22
CA SER A 137 -24.61 13.60 -0.16
C SER A 137 -24.01 12.88 1.06
N TYR A 138 -22.69 12.65 1.09
CA TYR A 138 -22.06 11.85 2.14
C TYR A 138 -22.03 12.61 3.46
N ASN A 139 -22.82 12.16 4.43
CA ASN A 139 -23.12 12.91 5.64
C ASN A 139 -22.82 12.18 6.96
N ASP A 140 -22.38 10.92 6.90
CA ASP A 140 -22.07 10.12 8.10
C ASP A 140 -20.83 9.24 7.90
N ALA A 141 -19.68 9.78 8.28
CA ALA A 141 -18.38 9.13 8.21
C ALA A 141 -17.95 8.44 9.52
N GLY A 142 -18.78 8.45 10.56
CA GLY A 142 -18.37 7.99 11.89
C GLY A 142 -17.22 8.79 12.52
N SER A 143 -16.82 8.40 13.73
CA SER A 143 -15.81 9.13 14.51
C SER A 143 -14.37 8.99 14.00
N ASN A 144 -14.06 7.99 13.16
CA ASN A 144 -12.74 7.85 12.53
C ASN A 144 -12.77 8.28 11.06
N HIS A 145 -13.86 8.93 10.64
CA HIS A 145 -14.05 9.44 9.29
C HIS A 145 -13.82 8.34 8.24
N GLU A 146 -14.45 7.18 8.49
CA GLU A 146 -14.30 5.95 7.72
C GLU A 146 -15.44 5.67 6.74
N PHE A 147 -15.15 5.10 5.56
CA PHE A 147 -16.22 4.64 4.66
C PHE A 147 -16.71 3.23 5.01
N ILE A 148 -15.80 2.28 5.19
CA ILE A 148 -16.14 0.92 5.61
C ILE A 148 -15.46 0.65 6.95
N ARG A 149 -16.23 0.24 7.96
CA ARG A 149 -15.71 -0.24 9.24
C ARG A 149 -15.82 -1.77 9.29
N MET A 150 -14.69 -2.44 9.44
CA MET A 150 -14.65 -3.91 9.56
C MET A 150 -14.76 -4.37 11.02
N SER A 151 -15.14 -5.62 11.20
CA SER A 151 -15.18 -6.33 12.50
C SER A 151 -14.37 -7.63 12.43
N SER A 152 -14.24 -8.34 13.55
CA SER A 152 -13.43 -9.56 13.65
C SER A 152 -13.89 -10.63 12.66
N ASN A 153 -12.94 -11.32 12.04
CA ASN A 153 -13.16 -12.38 11.04
C ASN A 153 -14.02 -11.98 9.82
N SER A 154 -14.27 -10.68 9.62
CA SER A 154 -15.02 -10.22 8.45
C SER A 154 -14.14 -10.24 7.19
N ILE A 155 -14.76 -10.50 6.05
CA ILE A 155 -14.05 -10.68 4.78
C ILE A 155 -14.68 -9.82 3.69
N LEU A 156 -13.85 -9.05 2.98
CA LEU A 156 -14.21 -8.37 1.74
C LEU A 156 -13.52 -9.05 0.57
N LEU A 157 -14.28 -9.46 -0.44
CA LEU A 157 -13.81 -10.37 -1.48
C LEU A 157 -14.35 -9.99 -2.89
N HIS A 158 -13.48 -9.87 -3.89
CA HIS A 158 -13.91 -9.76 -5.31
C HIS A 158 -14.86 -8.60 -5.68
N PHE A 159 -14.64 -7.38 -5.19
CA PHE A 159 -15.40 -6.19 -5.63
C PHE A 159 -14.57 -4.90 -5.56
N ASN A 160 -15.11 -3.82 -6.11
CA ASN A 160 -14.46 -2.52 -6.20
C ASN A 160 -15.05 -1.51 -5.22
N ILE A 161 -14.18 -0.68 -4.66
CA ILE A 161 -14.50 0.43 -3.78
C ILE A 161 -13.96 1.72 -4.41
N ASP A 162 -14.85 2.64 -4.78
CA ASP A 162 -14.49 3.96 -5.29
C ASP A 162 -14.86 5.04 -4.28
N LEU A 163 -13.84 5.62 -3.64
CA LEU A 163 -14.03 6.56 -2.55
C LEU A 163 -14.49 7.93 -3.07
N LYS A 164 -13.81 8.54 -4.05
CA LYS A 164 -14.11 9.87 -4.65
C LYS A 164 -14.51 10.97 -3.65
N TRP A 165 -14.09 10.81 -2.40
CA TRP A 165 -14.42 11.62 -1.25
C TRP A 165 -13.17 11.68 -0.36
N MET A 166 -13.24 12.44 0.73
CA MET A 166 -12.13 12.71 1.64
C MET A 166 -12.24 11.89 2.95
N PRO A 167 -12.37 10.54 2.93
CA PRO A 167 -12.31 9.78 4.17
C PRO A 167 -10.88 9.85 4.71
N THR A 168 -10.76 10.03 6.02
CA THR A 168 -9.48 9.81 6.70
C THR A 168 -9.08 8.35 6.53
N ASN A 169 -10.06 7.44 6.53
CA ASN A 169 -9.88 6.00 6.35
C ASN A 169 -10.88 5.42 5.33
N GLY A 170 -10.44 4.94 4.17
CA GLY A 170 -11.32 4.24 3.23
C GLY A 170 -11.93 3.00 3.88
N ILE A 171 -11.07 2.08 4.32
CA ILE A 171 -11.43 0.92 5.12
C ILE A 171 -10.71 1.01 6.46
N PHE A 172 -11.48 1.00 7.55
CA PHE A 172 -10.97 1.03 8.92
C PHE A 172 -11.16 -0.32 9.60
N ILE A 173 -10.06 -0.89 10.10
CA ILE A 173 -10.02 -2.16 10.83
C ILE A 173 -9.59 -1.85 12.27
N PRO A 174 -10.55 -1.56 13.17
CA PRO A 174 -10.27 -1.08 14.53
C PRO A 174 -9.65 -2.15 15.42
N THR A 175 -9.09 -1.75 16.56
CA THR A 175 -8.67 -2.68 17.63
C THR A 175 -9.76 -3.70 17.95
N GLY A 176 -9.39 -4.98 18.06
CA GLY A 176 -10.30 -6.09 18.33
C GLY A 176 -11.00 -6.65 17.09
N ALA A 177 -10.89 -6.02 15.92
CA ALA A 177 -11.38 -6.56 14.64
C ALA A 177 -10.39 -7.59 14.04
N ASP A 178 -9.87 -8.49 14.86
CA ASP A 178 -8.81 -9.43 14.49
C ASP A 178 -9.31 -10.47 13.48
N GLY A 179 -8.41 -10.99 12.63
CA GLY A 179 -8.78 -11.99 11.63
C GLY A 179 -9.50 -11.42 10.40
N ALA A 180 -9.62 -10.09 10.28
CA ALA A 180 -10.20 -9.44 9.12
C ALA A 180 -9.39 -9.69 7.85
N GLN A 181 -10.06 -9.81 6.70
CA GLN A 181 -9.41 -10.13 5.43
C GLN A 181 -9.94 -9.30 4.27
N LEU A 182 -9.03 -8.85 3.42
CA LEU A 182 -9.30 -8.14 2.17
C LEU A 182 -8.63 -8.92 1.04
N ILE A 183 -9.42 -9.44 0.12
CA ILE A 183 -8.97 -10.41 -0.88
C ILE A 183 -9.49 -10.00 -2.25
N ASN A 184 -8.58 -9.74 -3.19
CA ASN A 184 -8.95 -9.41 -4.57
C ASN A 184 -10.01 -8.30 -4.67
N ILE A 185 -9.82 -7.23 -3.89
CA ILE A 185 -10.64 -6.02 -3.97
C ILE A 185 -9.83 -4.89 -4.60
N THR A 186 -10.54 -3.96 -5.25
CA THR A 186 -9.94 -2.68 -5.64
C THR A 186 -10.38 -1.60 -4.67
N VAL A 187 -9.45 -0.78 -4.16
CA VAL A 187 -9.78 0.42 -3.36
C VAL A 187 -9.09 1.61 -4.00
N GLN A 188 -9.86 2.64 -4.36
CA GLN A 188 -9.31 3.73 -5.15
C GLN A 188 -9.91 5.11 -4.90
N ASN A 189 -9.18 6.12 -5.38
CA ASN A 189 -9.60 7.52 -5.47
C ASN A 189 -9.95 8.17 -4.12
N GLY A 190 -9.12 7.91 -3.09
CA GLY A 190 -9.16 8.71 -1.86
C GLY A 190 -8.73 10.15 -2.18
N LYS A 191 -9.59 11.13 -1.94
CA LYS A 191 -9.27 12.54 -2.18
C LYS A 191 -8.37 13.09 -1.09
N ARG A 192 -7.70 14.20 -1.39
CA ARG A 192 -6.84 14.89 -0.43
C ARG A 192 -7.66 15.45 0.73
N ILE A 193 -7.09 15.40 1.94
CA ILE A 193 -7.62 16.10 3.12
C ILE A 193 -6.69 17.28 3.43
N PRO A 194 -7.15 18.54 3.38
CA PRO A 194 -6.35 19.67 3.82
C PRO A 194 -5.96 19.52 5.29
N GLY A 195 -4.66 19.49 5.60
CA GLY A 195 -4.19 19.34 6.98
C GLY A 195 -4.50 17.98 7.62
N GLY A 196 -4.72 16.93 6.81
CA GLY A 196 -4.86 15.56 7.30
C GLY A 196 -4.31 14.53 6.32
N THR A 197 -4.50 13.24 6.65
CA THR A 197 -4.06 12.12 5.81
C THR A 197 -5.25 11.27 5.36
N SER A 198 -5.38 11.03 4.05
CA SER A 198 -6.37 10.07 3.52
C SER A 198 -5.73 8.71 3.28
N THR A 199 -6.12 7.71 4.07
CA THR A 199 -5.60 6.35 3.99
C THR A 199 -6.61 5.42 3.33
N LEU A 200 -6.22 4.61 2.35
CA LEU A 200 -7.16 3.66 1.74
C LEU A 200 -7.53 2.52 2.69
N ILE A 201 -6.55 1.94 3.38
CA ILE A 201 -6.73 0.87 4.37
C ILE A 201 -5.97 1.20 5.66
N TYR A 202 -6.68 1.32 6.77
CA TYR A 202 -6.11 1.65 8.07
C TYR A 202 -6.33 0.51 9.07
N ILE A 203 -5.22 -0.09 9.53
CA ILE A 203 -5.22 -1.34 10.29
C ILE A 203 -4.71 -1.10 11.71
N VAL A 204 -5.57 -1.27 12.70
CA VAL A 204 -5.22 -1.26 14.13
C VAL A 204 -5.37 -2.64 14.77
N ALA A 205 -6.22 -3.49 14.19
CA ALA A 205 -6.39 -4.90 14.59
C ALA A 205 -5.13 -5.74 14.35
N ASN A 206 -5.12 -6.93 14.95
CA ASN A 206 -4.11 -7.96 14.73
C ASN A 206 -4.58 -9.03 13.75
N ASN A 207 -3.66 -9.85 13.24
CA ASN A 207 -3.99 -11.00 12.39
C ASN A 207 -4.84 -10.63 11.17
N VAL A 208 -4.46 -9.56 10.44
CA VAL A 208 -5.17 -9.10 9.24
C VAL A 208 -4.41 -9.53 7.98
N THR A 209 -5.15 -9.92 6.95
CA THR A 209 -4.59 -10.21 5.62
C THR A 209 -5.13 -9.23 4.58
N VAL A 210 -4.24 -8.60 3.82
CA VAL A 210 -4.53 -7.80 2.63
C VAL A 210 -3.82 -8.44 1.45
N THR A 211 -4.57 -9.12 0.58
CA THR A 211 -3.95 -9.88 -0.50
C THR A 211 -4.64 -9.75 -1.85
N ARG A 212 -3.84 -9.78 -2.92
CA ARG A 212 -4.31 -9.66 -4.31
C ARG A 212 -5.14 -8.40 -4.58
N CYS A 213 -4.99 -7.37 -3.75
CA CYS A 213 -5.76 -6.15 -3.88
C CYS A 213 -5.11 -5.19 -4.88
N GLN A 214 -5.95 -4.36 -5.50
CA GLN A 214 -5.51 -3.23 -6.30
C GLN A 214 -5.78 -1.92 -5.54
N LEU A 215 -4.73 -1.21 -5.13
CA LEU A 215 -4.86 0.04 -4.37
C LEU A 215 -4.37 1.22 -5.21
N ARG A 216 -5.19 2.27 -5.36
CA ARG A 216 -4.92 3.38 -6.29
C ARG A 216 -5.24 4.75 -5.72
N ARG A 217 -4.37 5.72 -5.97
CA ARG A 217 -4.65 7.16 -5.79
C ARG A 217 -5.09 7.49 -4.36
N ALA A 218 -4.22 7.21 -3.38
CA ALA A 218 -4.44 7.55 -1.98
C ALA A 218 -4.11 9.03 -1.71
N GLY A 219 -5.12 9.82 -1.32
CA GLY A 219 -4.97 11.25 -1.04
C GLY A 219 -4.64 12.09 -2.27
N CYS A 220 -5.03 11.66 -3.46
CA CYS A 220 -4.67 12.29 -4.73
C CYS A 220 -5.88 12.99 -5.37
N ASP A 221 -5.86 14.32 -5.40
CA ASP A 221 -6.77 15.11 -6.25
C ASP A 221 -6.35 15.01 -7.73
N ALA A 222 -7.04 15.73 -8.62
CA ALA A 222 -6.69 15.77 -10.04
C ALA A 222 -5.37 16.54 -10.31
N THR A 223 -4.99 17.45 -9.42
CA THR A 223 -3.76 18.25 -9.49
C THR A 223 -2.87 17.91 -8.29
N GLU A 224 -1.81 17.17 -8.53
CA GLU A 224 -0.95 16.57 -7.49
C GLU A 224 0.15 17.54 -7.02
N GLU A 225 -0.20 18.79 -6.69
CA GLU A 225 0.78 19.84 -6.38
C GLU A 225 1.03 20.03 -4.88
N ASN A 226 2.33 20.00 -4.51
CA ASN A 226 3.05 20.67 -3.42
C ASN A 226 2.25 21.15 -2.18
N THR A 227 1.56 20.26 -1.48
CA THR A 227 0.97 20.58 -0.17
C THR A 227 1.43 19.65 0.96
N VAL A 228 1.21 20.13 2.19
CA VAL A 228 1.93 19.74 3.41
C VAL A 228 1.49 18.38 4.00
N GLN A 229 0.33 17.81 3.63
CA GLN A 229 -0.17 16.53 4.19
C GLN A 229 -0.96 15.67 3.19
N GLY A 230 -1.00 14.36 3.45
CA GLY A 230 -0.82 13.34 2.42
C GLY A 230 -1.84 12.19 2.37
N GLY A 231 -1.44 11.07 1.80
CA GLY A 231 -2.28 9.89 1.67
C GLY A 231 -1.46 8.62 1.55
N GLN A 232 -1.86 7.60 2.31
CA GLN A 232 -1.19 6.31 2.37
C GLN A 232 -2.10 5.22 1.78
N MET A 233 -1.55 4.25 1.05
CA MET A 233 -2.38 3.13 0.58
C MET A 233 -2.73 2.21 1.74
N ILE A 234 -1.77 1.88 2.60
CA ILE A 234 -2.00 1.10 3.82
C ILE A 234 -1.27 1.76 5.00
N SER A 235 -1.94 1.92 6.13
CA SER A 235 -1.32 2.27 7.42
C SER A 235 -1.53 1.15 8.44
N VAL A 236 -0.46 0.76 9.13
CA VAL A 236 -0.44 -0.40 10.03
C VAL A 236 0.03 -0.01 11.43
N TYR A 237 -0.86 -0.21 12.41
CA TYR A 237 -0.61 -0.02 13.85
C TYR A 237 -0.63 -1.34 14.64
N GLY A 238 -1.35 -2.36 14.13
CA GLY A 238 -1.49 -3.68 14.74
C GLY A 238 -0.35 -4.65 14.46
N GLN A 239 -0.55 -5.93 14.79
CA GLN A 239 0.48 -6.99 14.72
C GLN A 239 0.01 -8.22 13.94
N ASP A 240 0.96 -9.05 13.50
CA ASP A 240 0.70 -10.30 12.77
C ASP A 240 -0.04 -10.06 11.43
N ILE A 241 0.45 -9.09 10.67
CA ILE A 241 -0.19 -8.61 9.43
C ILE A 241 0.50 -9.20 8.20
N GLU A 242 -0.30 -9.71 7.27
CA GLU A 242 0.15 -10.12 5.94
C GLU A 242 -0.36 -9.13 4.89
N ILE A 243 0.56 -8.51 4.15
CA ILE A 243 0.29 -7.71 2.96
C ILE A 243 0.99 -8.43 1.81
N SER A 244 0.25 -9.04 0.89
CA SER A 244 0.88 -9.85 -0.15
C SER A 244 0.19 -9.87 -1.51
N HIS A 245 0.96 -9.97 -2.59
CA HIS A 245 0.46 -10.05 -3.97
C HIS A 245 -0.42 -8.87 -4.40
N ASN A 246 -0.27 -7.71 -3.76
CA ASN A 246 -1.03 -6.52 -4.08
C ASN A 246 -0.35 -5.72 -5.19
N ASN A 247 -1.16 -5.00 -5.96
CA ASN A 247 -0.69 -4.02 -6.92
C ASN A 247 -1.09 -2.65 -6.40
N MET A 248 -0.12 -1.82 -6.04
CA MET A 248 -0.29 -0.57 -5.30
C MET A 248 0.37 0.56 -6.09
N ALA A 249 -0.40 1.61 -6.40
CA ALA A 249 0.12 2.70 -7.22
C ALA A 249 -0.50 4.04 -6.88
N VAL A 250 0.30 5.09 -7.07
CA VAL A 250 -0.12 6.49 -6.96
C VAL A 250 -0.59 6.80 -5.54
N SER A 251 0.30 7.38 -4.76
CA SER A 251 -0.07 7.94 -3.46
C SER A 251 0.61 9.27 -3.22
N ALA A 252 -0.12 10.17 -2.56
CA ALA A 252 0.42 11.46 -2.19
C ALA A 252 1.60 11.30 -1.22
N GLN A 253 1.57 10.32 -0.31
CA GLN A 253 2.57 10.19 0.74
C GLN A 253 3.30 8.85 0.72
N ALA A 254 2.67 7.75 1.11
CA ALA A 254 3.35 6.45 1.22
C ALA A 254 2.58 5.33 0.53
N GLY A 255 3.26 4.24 0.20
CA GLY A 255 2.59 2.99 -0.12
C GLY A 255 2.08 2.34 1.15
N ILE A 256 3.00 1.76 1.92
CA ILE A 256 2.73 1.11 3.20
C ILE A 256 3.46 1.86 4.31
N GLY A 257 2.71 2.41 5.27
CA GLY A 257 3.24 2.98 6.50
C GLY A 257 3.08 2.02 7.68
N ILE A 258 4.20 1.68 8.33
CA ILE A 258 4.24 0.80 9.50
C ILE A 258 4.65 1.62 10.72
N GLN A 259 3.73 1.70 11.68
CA GLN A 259 3.85 2.58 12.84
C GLN A 259 4.66 1.92 13.95
N ALA A 260 5.25 2.71 14.86
CA ALA A 260 6.20 2.20 15.86
C ALA A 260 5.68 1.02 16.71
N SER A 261 4.36 0.96 16.96
CA SER A 261 3.71 -0.13 17.73
C SER A 261 3.62 -1.46 16.98
N ALA A 262 3.67 -1.46 15.64
CA ALA A 262 3.40 -2.64 14.83
C ALA A 262 4.57 -3.63 14.82
N LYS A 263 4.27 -4.94 14.80
CA LYS A 263 5.24 -6.05 14.84
C LYS A 263 4.72 -7.25 14.05
N ASN A 264 5.62 -8.17 13.68
CA ASN A 264 5.29 -9.40 12.94
C ASN A 264 4.56 -9.06 11.62
N ILE A 265 5.20 -8.26 10.78
CA ILE A 265 4.61 -7.78 9.52
C ILE A 265 5.31 -8.46 8.36
N THR A 266 4.55 -9.06 7.45
CA THR A 266 5.07 -9.62 6.20
C THR A 266 4.53 -8.83 5.02
N ILE A 267 5.43 -8.26 4.22
CA ILE A 267 5.17 -7.61 2.94
C ILE A 267 5.83 -8.47 1.86
N ASN A 268 5.03 -9.10 0.99
CA ASN A 268 5.52 -10.15 0.11
C ASN A 268 4.89 -10.13 -1.29
N LYS A 269 5.72 -10.16 -2.35
CA LYS A 269 5.25 -10.20 -3.75
C LYS A 269 4.34 -9.03 -4.13
N ASP A 270 4.49 -7.89 -3.46
CA ASP A 270 3.76 -6.68 -3.79
C ASP A 270 4.46 -5.90 -4.90
N THR A 271 3.68 -5.27 -5.76
CA THR A 271 4.16 -4.24 -6.70
C THR A 271 3.75 -2.88 -6.19
N ILE A 272 4.72 -2.01 -5.87
CA ILE A 272 4.48 -0.68 -5.28
C ILE A 272 5.20 0.37 -6.13
N TYR A 273 4.46 1.34 -6.64
CA TYR A 273 5.08 2.40 -7.43
C TYR A 273 4.40 3.74 -7.27
N ASP A 274 5.16 4.76 -7.63
CA ASP A 274 4.64 6.09 -7.84
C ASP A 274 4.06 6.74 -6.57
N THR A 275 4.78 6.55 -5.45
CA THR A 275 4.43 7.12 -4.14
C THR A 275 5.23 8.38 -3.83
N GLY A 276 4.82 9.09 -2.78
CA GLY A 276 5.54 10.26 -2.27
C GLY A 276 5.37 11.50 -3.13
N ARG A 277 4.22 11.71 -3.75
CA ARG A 277 3.98 12.84 -4.66
C ARG A 277 3.78 14.21 -3.97
N ALA A 278 3.50 14.25 -2.65
CA ALA A 278 3.30 15.47 -1.86
C ALA A 278 4.63 16.07 -1.33
N ALA A 279 4.61 17.29 -0.80
CA ALA A 279 5.82 17.96 -0.30
C ALA A 279 6.40 17.28 0.97
N ALA A 280 5.53 16.76 1.84
CA ALA A 280 5.92 15.83 2.90
C ALA A 280 6.03 14.41 2.30
N THR A 281 7.07 14.19 1.50
CA THR A 281 7.29 12.94 0.78
C THR A 281 7.54 11.80 1.76
N GLN A 282 6.82 10.68 1.63
CA GLN A 282 7.17 9.41 2.27
C GLN A 282 7.45 8.35 1.21
N ASP A 283 7.66 7.14 1.67
CA ASP A 283 8.34 6.07 0.95
C ASP A 283 7.35 5.08 0.36
N ALA A 284 7.81 4.21 -0.53
CA ALA A 284 6.98 3.10 -0.97
C ALA A 284 6.62 2.19 0.22
N ILE A 285 7.62 1.86 1.05
CA ILE A 285 7.45 1.21 2.34
C ILE A 285 8.22 1.99 3.40
N THR A 286 7.54 2.37 4.47
CA THR A 286 8.11 3.18 5.55
C THR A 286 7.88 2.55 6.93
N SER A 287 8.95 2.47 7.72
CA SER A 287 8.93 1.99 9.11
C SER A 287 10.10 2.60 9.89
N TYR A 288 10.11 3.92 10.05
CA TYR A 288 11.16 4.65 10.76
C TYR A 288 10.58 5.64 11.78
N HIS A 289 11.41 6.19 12.68
CA HIS A 289 11.01 6.90 13.91
C HIS A 289 10.38 5.99 14.96
N VAL A 290 11.00 4.85 15.20
CA VAL A 290 10.47 3.85 16.12
C VAL A 290 10.81 4.18 17.57
N GLY A 291 11.75 5.12 17.78
CA GLY A 291 12.22 5.53 19.09
C GLY A 291 13.36 4.62 19.58
N THR A 292 14.07 5.10 20.60
CA THR A 292 15.23 4.42 21.19
C THR A 292 14.81 3.12 21.88
N GLY A 293 14.78 2.02 21.14
CA GLY A 293 14.42 0.71 21.65
C GLY A 293 15.03 -0.43 20.84
N THR A 294 15.43 -1.51 21.52
CA THR A 294 16.06 -2.70 20.90
C THR A 294 15.06 -3.81 20.58
N THR A 295 13.75 -3.53 20.67
CA THR A 295 12.72 -4.53 20.46
C THR A 295 12.71 -4.98 19.00
N ASN A 296 12.95 -6.27 18.79
CA ASN A 296 12.86 -6.88 17.47
C ASN A 296 11.40 -6.82 16.97
N ARG A 297 11.17 -6.12 15.86
CA ARG A 297 9.84 -5.94 15.28
C ARG A 297 9.42 -7.03 14.31
N ASN A 298 10.35 -7.89 13.89
CA ASN A 298 10.11 -8.99 12.96
C ASN A 298 9.30 -8.54 11.72
N ILE A 299 9.87 -7.58 10.99
CA ILE A 299 9.28 -7.04 9.75
C ILE A 299 10.03 -7.64 8.56
N VAL A 300 9.31 -8.37 7.72
CA VAL A 300 9.85 -9.04 6.53
C VAL A 300 9.32 -8.35 5.28
N ILE A 301 10.22 -7.87 4.43
CA ILE A 301 9.92 -7.25 3.13
C ILE A 301 10.64 -8.07 2.06
N THR A 302 9.87 -8.81 1.26
CA THR A 302 10.47 -9.79 0.36
C THR A 302 9.76 -9.95 -0.98
N ASN A 303 10.50 -10.32 -2.02
CA ASN A 303 9.99 -10.56 -3.38
C ASN A 303 9.16 -9.40 -3.98
N CYS A 304 9.34 -8.17 -3.51
CA CYS A 304 8.57 -7.02 -3.97
C CYS A 304 9.22 -6.35 -5.19
N LEU A 305 8.38 -5.78 -6.06
CA LEU A 305 8.78 -4.89 -7.13
C LEU A 305 8.43 -3.44 -6.75
N ILE A 306 9.45 -2.61 -6.52
CA ILE A 306 9.28 -1.25 -5.98
C ILE A 306 9.96 -0.24 -6.90
N TYR A 307 9.21 0.71 -7.46
CA TYR A 307 9.81 1.64 -8.42
C TYR A 307 9.15 3.02 -8.55
N ASN A 308 9.90 3.97 -9.10
CA ASN A 308 9.43 5.33 -9.42
C ASN A 308 8.83 6.07 -8.20
N ASN A 309 9.43 5.93 -7.02
CA ASN A 309 8.96 6.58 -5.80
C ASN A 309 9.77 7.86 -5.55
N ARG A 310 9.14 8.96 -5.14
CA ARG A 310 9.88 10.22 -5.05
C ARG A 310 10.91 10.24 -3.92
N ASN A 311 10.60 9.72 -2.73
CA ASN A 311 11.54 9.73 -1.60
C ASN A 311 12.38 8.46 -1.49
N HIS A 312 11.96 7.48 -0.69
CA HIS A 312 12.63 6.18 -0.61
C HIS A 312 11.78 5.07 -1.23
N GLY A 313 12.45 4.02 -1.73
CA GLY A 313 11.77 2.76 -2.04
C GLY A 313 11.37 2.05 -0.75
N ILE A 314 12.37 1.67 0.04
CA ILE A 314 12.21 1.11 1.38
C ILE A 314 13.00 1.99 2.36
N HIS A 315 12.35 2.50 3.41
CA HIS A 315 13.03 3.22 4.49
C HIS A 315 12.59 2.68 5.85
N VAL A 316 13.55 2.14 6.59
CA VAL A 316 13.30 1.52 7.90
C VAL A 316 14.37 1.92 8.92
N SER A 317 14.02 2.00 10.20
CA SER A 317 14.97 2.20 11.32
C SER A 317 14.61 1.35 12.54
N GLY A 318 15.57 1.09 13.43
CA GLY A 318 15.39 0.24 14.61
C GLY A 318 15.67 -1.25 14.35
N TYR A 319 15.10 -2.13 15.18
CA TYR A 319 15.48 -3.54 15.23
C TYR A 319 14.51 -4.50 14.52
N GLY A 320 15.06 -5.53 13.85
CA GLY A 320 14.27 -6.67 13.42
C GLY A 320 13.73 -6.64 11.99
N TYR A 321 14.55 -6.23 11.03
CA TYR A 321 14.14 -6.10 9.63
C TYR A 321 14.81 -7.14 8.74
N THR A 322 14.01 -7.84 7.94
CA THR A 322 14.49 -8.76 6.91
C THR A 322 14.07 -8.24 5.54
N ILE A 323 15.01 -7.75 4.74
CA ILE A 323 14.78 -7.15 3.41
C ILE A 323 15.53 -7.99 2.37
N MET A 324 14.81 -8.82 1.61
CA MET A 324 15.45 -9.76 0.69
C MET A 324 14.69 -10.02 -0.61
N TRP A 325 15.42 -10.36 -1.67
CA TRP A 325 14.83 -10.71 -2.98
C TRP A 325 13.89 -9.66 -3.57
N ASN A 326 14.06 -8.39 -3.20
CA ASN A 326 13.29 -7.30 -3.78
C ASN A 326 14.01 -6.73 -5.00
N LYS A 327 13.23 -6.22 -5.94
CA LYS A 327 13.69 -5.39 -7.05
C LYS A 327 13.28 -3.95 -6.78
N VAL A 328 14.27 -3.07 -6.52
CA VAL A 328 14.02 -1.67 -6.14
C VAL A 328 14.81 -0.72 -7.03
N TYR A 329 14.14 0.21 -7.72
CA TYR A 329 14.83 1.14 -8.63
C TYR A 329 14.07 2.45 -8.83
N ASN A 330 14.74 3.48 -9.33
CA ASN A 330 14.16 4.79 -9.61
C ASN A 330 13.44 5.42 -8.41
N ALA A 331 13.93 5.21 -7.20
CA ALA A 331 13.59 6.04 -6.04
C ALA A 331 14.72 7.02 -5.73
N GLY A 332 14.44 8.05 -4.92
CA GLY A 332 15.47 8.96 -4.42
C GLY A 332 15.55 10.33 -5.09
N TYR A 333 14.43 10.88 -5.55
CA TYR A 333 14.39 12.20 -6.20
C TYR A 333 14.99 13.31 -5.34
N SER A 334 16.05 13.95 -5.85
CA SER A 334 16.61 15.19 -5.31
C SER A 334 16.42 16.35 -6.30
N GLY A 335 15.17 16.66 -6.64
CA GLY A 335 14.85 17.76 -7.56
C GLY A 335 15.08 19.16 -6.97
N PRO A 336 15.08 20.21 -7.80
CA PRO A 336 15.37 21.59 -7.41
C PRO A 336 14.38 22.20 -6.40
N THR A 337 13.18 21.63 -6.26
CA THR A 337 12.16 22.01 -5.27
C THR A 337 12.09 21.06 -4.06
N GLY A 338 12.91 20.00 -4.04
CA GLY A 338 13.03 19.05 -2.94
C GLY A 338 14.34 19.30 -2.19
N GLY A 339 14.27 20.10 -1.13
CA GLY A 339 15.40 20.64 -0.35
C GLY A 339 16.26 19.61 0.42
N TYR A 340 16.47 18.42 -0.12
CA TYR A 340 17.29 17.39 0.50
C TYR A 340 18.68 17.35 -0.14
N THR A 341 19.60 18.14 0.41
CA THR A 341 21.04 18.04 0.14
C THR A 341 21.74 17.22 1.23
N GLY A 342 22.77 16.45 0.87
CA GLY A 342 23.60 15.74 1.84
C GLY A 342 22.88 14.56 2.53
N SER A 343 22.91 14.51 3.86
CA SER A 343 22.42 13.37 4.66
C SER A 343 20.92 13.09 4.52
N HIS A 344 20.14 13.97 3.89
CA HIS A 344 18.70 13.78 3.68
C HIS A 344 18.31 13.28 2.28
N MET A 345 19.28 13.02 1.39
CA MET A 345 18.96 12.55 0.05
C MET A 345 18.20 11.21 0.08
N GLY A 346 17.21 11.12 -0.80
CA GLY A 346 16.38 9.93 -1.03
C GLY A 346 17.19 8.69 -1.42
N ALA A 347 16.60 7.49 -1.33
CA ALA A 347 17.30 6.23 -1.56
C ALA A 347 16.41 5.07 -2.04
N ASN A 348 16.92 4.15 -2.85
CA ASN A 348 16.14 2.93 -3.15
C ASN A 348 15.91 2.11 -1.88
N ILE A 349 16.95 1.85 -1.10
CA ILE A 349 16.83 1.24 0.23
C ILE A 349 17.63 2.06 1.23
N TRP A 350 16.99 2.44 2.34
CA TRP A 350 17.62 3.06 3.50
C TRP A 350 17.30 2.30 4.79
N LEU A 351 18.36 1.83 5.45
CA LEU A 351 18.34 1.42 6.86
C LEU A 351 18.93 2.53 7.72
N GLY A 352 18.12 3.19 8.54
CA GLY A 352 18.54 4.22 9.49
C GLY A 352 17.53 5.35 9.63
N ASP A 353 17.85 6.31 10.48
CA ASP A 353 17.04 7.51 10.72
C ASP A 353 17.88 8.77 10.52
N TYR A 354 17.21 9.91 10.33
CA TYR A 354 17.80 11.24 10.32
C TYR A 354 17.27 12.14 11.44
N LYS A 355 16.21 11.74 12.16
CA LYS A 355 15.70 12.52 13.30
C LYS A 355 16.45 12.18 14.57
N THR A 356 16.82 13.20 15.33
CA THR A 356 17.44 13.07 16.64
C THR A 356 16.40 12.86 17.74
N PRO A 357 16.62 11.95 18.71
CA PRO A 357 17.75 11.01 18.78
C PRO A 357 17.68 9.96 17.66
N LEU A 358 18.83 9.66 17.04
CA LEU A 358 18.91 8.75 15.91
C LEU A 358 18.65 7.32 16.36
N ASP A 359 17.76 6.62 15.67
CA ASP A 359 17.55 5.18 15.89
C ASP A 359 18.78 4.39 15.45
N CYS A 360 19.26 3.49 16.32
CA CYS A 360 20.24 2.47 15.97
C CYS A 360 19.53 1.23 15.43
N SER A 361 19.90 0.82 14.22
CA SER A 361 19.38 -0.40 13.61
C SER A 361 20.16 -1.65 14.00
N GLY A 362 19.48 -2.76 14.27
CA GLY A 362 20.11 -4.01 14.67
C GLY A 362 19.21 -5.22 14.43
N ASN A 363 19.76 -6.43 14.53
CA ASN A 363 19.03 -7.68 14.21
C ASN A 363 18.38 -7.60 12.81
N SER A 364 19.12 -7.09 11.83
CA SER A 364 18.63 -6.79 10.50
C SER A 364 19.39 -7.55 9.43
N THR A 365 18.69 -8.02 8.42
CA THR A 365 19.26 -8.77 7.28
C THR A 365 18.82 -8.08 6.00
N ILE A 366 19.78 -7.61 5.21
CA ILE A 366 19.55 -7.03 3.88
C ILE A 366 20.35 -7.83 2.86
N THR A 367 19.70 -8.76 2.16
CA THR A 367 20.41 -9.70 1.30
C THR A 367 19.69 -9.96 -0.02
N ASN A 368 20.43 -10.30 -1.08
CA ASN A 368 19.86 -10.76 -2.36
C ASN A 368 18.83 -9.82 -3.01
N ASN A 369 18.95 -8.50 -2.82
CA ASN A 369 18.11 -7.52 -3.51
C ASN A 369 18.76 -7.10 -4.84
N GLU A 370 17.94 -6.87 -5.87
CA GLU A 370 18.33 -6.20 -7.13
C GLU A 370 18.02 -4.70 -6.98
N ILE A 371 19.06 -3.87 -6.88
CA ILE A 371 18.89 -2.44 -6.61
C ILE A 371 19.37 -1.64 -7.84
N GLY A 372 18.42 -1.13 -8.61
CA GLY A 372 18.71 -0.29 -9.78
C GLY A 372 19.22 1.10 -9.40
N CYS A 373 19.38 1.98 -10.38
CA CYS A 373 19.85 3.34 -10.13
C CYS A 373 18.79 4.19 -9.41
N SER A 374 19.21 5.29 -8.79
CA SER A 374 18.31 6.23 -8.14
C SER A 374 17.71 7.22 -9.14
N LEU A 375 16.57 7.80 -8.79
CA LEU A 375 15.95 8.88 -9.55
C LEU A 375 16.58 10.21 -9.11
N GLY A 376 17.18 10.97 -10.02
CA GLY A 376 17.61 12.36 -9.75
C GLY A 376 18.87 12.55 -8.90
N GLY A 377 19.66 11.50 -8.59
CA GLY A 377 20.97 11.62 -7.93
C GLY A 377 21.03 11.17 -6.47
N GLY A 378 19.92 10.70 -5.89
CA GLY A 378 19.86 10.09 -4.56
C GLY A 378 20.77 8.88 -4.36
N TYR A 379 20.81 8.34 -3.15
CA TYR A 379 21.56 7.12 -2.85
C TYR A 379 20.91 5.92 -3.52
N VAL A 380 21.72 4.99 -4.03
CA VAL A 380 21.18 3.69 -4.45
C VAL A 380 20.94 2.83 -3.22
N PHE A 381 21.89 2.82 -2.29
CA PHE A 381 21.81 2.05 -1.06
C PHE A 381 22.40 2.85 0.08
N LYS A 382 21.65 2.98 1.17
CA LYS A 382 22.04 3.79 2.33
C LYS A 382 21.85 2.99 3.62
N VAL A 383 22.89 2.93 4.44
CA VAL A 383 22.85 2.37 5.78
C VAL A 383 23.55 3.32 6.73
N THR A 384 22.84 3.73 7.78
CA THR A 384 23.34 4.68 8.77
C THR A 384 22.97 4.26 10.18
N ASN A 385 23.91 4.38 11.13
CA ASN A 385 23.71 4.11 12.57
C ASN A 385 23.16 2.70 12.84
N TYR A 386 24.03 1.68 12.73
CA TYR A 386 23.62 0.29 12.89
C TYR A 386 24.61 -0.52 13.74
N HIS A 387 24.13 -1.56 14.41
CA HIS A 387 24.96 -2.52 15.12
C HIS A 387 25.50 -3.54 14.12
N SER A 388 26.79 -3.41 13.78
CA SER A 388 27.46 -4.30 12.82
C SER A 388 27.46 -5.76 13.25
N ALA A 389 27.53 -6.03 14.56
CA ALA A 389 27.51 -7.39 15.11
C ALA A 389 26.19 -8.15 14.90
N SER A 390 25.07 -7.44 14.68
CA SER A 390 23.75 -8.05 14.50
C SER A 390 23.07 -7.67 13.19
N THR A 391 23.78 -6.98 12.29
CA THR A 391 23.26 -6.54 11.00
C THR A 391 24.05 -7.18 9.87
N THR A 392 23.37 -7.99 9.05
CA THR A 392 23.94 -8.62 7.87
C THR A 392 23.54 -7.85 6.61
N ILE A 393 24.54 -7.42 5.84
CA ILE A 393 24.34 -6.71 4.57
C ILE A 393 25.10 -7.44 3.47
N GLN A 394 24.38 -8.02 2.50
CA GLN A 394 24.95 -8.67 1.33
C GLN A 394 24.16 -8.33 0.08
N THR A 395 24.62 -7.34 -0.68
CA THR A 395 23.93 -6.85 -1.87
C THR A 395 24.82 -7.04 -3.10
N GLY A 396 24.42 -7.97 -3.99
CA GLY A 396 25.24 -8.38 -5.15
C GLY A 396 24.97 -7.59 -6.43
N ASN A 397 23.70 -7.23 -6.69
CA ASN A 397 23.27 -6.59 -7.94
C ASN A 397 22.82 -5.16 -7.68
N ILE A 398 23.78 -4.24 -7.54
CA ILE A 398 23.49 -2.83 -7.29
C ILE A 398 24.08 -1.96 -8.41
N CYS A 399 23.29 -1.00 -8.91
CA CYS A 399 23.80 0.07 -9.79
C CYS A 399 25.01 0.79 -9.14
N ASN A 400 26.05 1.08 -9.92
CA ASN A 400 27.36 1.55 -9.43
C ASN A 400 27.42 2.98 -8.84
N ASN A 401 26.29 3.56 -8.44
CA ASN A 401 26.22 4.96 -7.99
C ASN A 401 25.88 5.07 -6.49
N ASN A 402 26.41 6.11 -5.85
CA ASN A 402 26.02 6.67 -4.55
C ASN A 402 25.56 5.63 -3.51
N LYS A 403 26.50 4.80 -3.05
CA LYS A 403 26.30 3.93 -1.88
C LYS A 403 26.86 4.62 -0.63
N LEU A 404 26.14 4.55 0.48
CA LEU A 404 26.61 5.02 1.78
C LEU A 404 26.39 3.93 2.83
N ILE A 405 27.46 3.51 3.49
CA ILE A 405 27.41 2.68 4.70
C ILE A 405 28.29 3.40 5.72
N SER A 406 27.68 3.95 6.76
CA SER A 406 28.40 4.80 7.72
C SER A 406 27.75 4.80 9.10
N GLY A 407 28.54 4.99 10.15
CA GLY A 407 28.03 5.08 11.52
C GLY A 407 27.63 3.71 12.06
N THR A 408 28.40 3.22 13.03
CA THR A 408 28.08 2.01 13.79
C THR A 408 27.67 2.38 15.19
N CYS A 409 26.64 1.71 15.70
CA CYS A 409 26.28 1.78 17.11
C CYS A 409 27.05 0.71 17.88
N ASN A 410 27.47 1.04 19.09
CA ASN A 410 28.16 0.12 20.00
C ASN A 410 27.19 -0.91 20.57
#